data_AF-A0A7G5MXF8-F1
#
_entry.id   AF-A0A7G5MXF8-F1
#
_cell.length_a   1.000
_cell.length_b   1.000
_cell.length_c   1.000
_cell.angle_alpha   90.00
_cell.angle_beta   90.00
_cell.angle_gamma   90.00
#
_symmetry.space_group_name_H-M   'P 1'
#
loop_
_entity.id
_entity.type
_entity.pdbx_description
1 polymer ?
#
loop_
_entity_poly.entity_id
_entity_poly.type
_entity_poly.pdbx_seq_one_letter_code
_entity_poly.pdbx_strand_id
1 'polypeptide(L)'
;MKKYNLSEIMKKAWATYKKFQKFVQKLPFAECLKRAWADAKKAMEKPAEITLATIKAAAHKLVESGEYESISCNDWNNYGKSRIYIRAYRRTLAGNLRTADCGYWDNDNHKYVPQGIDLLA
;
A
#
# COMPACT_ATOMS: atom_id res chain seq x y z
N MET A 1 27.45 9.11 -6.56
CA MET A 1 26.30 10.03 -6.71
C MET A 1 25.76 10.38 -5.32
N LYS A 2 25.36 11.63 -5.06
CA LYS A 2 24.80 12.02 -3.75
C LYS A 2 23.47 11.30 -3.54
N LYS A 3 23.36 10.55 -2.44
CA LYS A 3 22.16 9.77 -2.07
C LYS A 3 20.90 10.63 -1.91
N TYR A 4 21.07 11.89 -1.47
CA TYR A 4 19.98 12.82 -1.21
C TYR A 4 20.16 14.15 -1.96
N ASN A 5 19.04 14.75 -2.40
CA ASN A 5 19.03 16.10 -2.96
C ASN A 5 19.06 17.16 -1.84
N LEU A 6 20.27 17.50 -1.38
CA LEU A 6 20.48 18.45 -0.29
C LEU A 6 19.86 19.84 -0.56
N SER A 7 19.85 20.28 -1.81
CA SER A 7 19.26 21.58 -2.19
C SER A 7 17.75 21.57 -1.99
N GLU A 8 17.09 20.49 -2.38
CA GLU A 8 15.65 20.34 -2.24
C GLU A 8 15.23 20.24 -0.76
N ILE A 9 15.99 19.50 0.06
CA ILE A 9 15.75 19.40 1.51
C ILE A 9 15.81 20.79 2.16
N MET A 10 16.81 21.60 1.84
CA MET A 10 16.93 22.96 2.39
C MET A 10 15.83 23.90 1.90
N LYS A 11 15.45 23.82 0.62
CA LYS A 11 14.31 24.61 0.10
C LYS A 11 13.01 24.27 0.84
N LYS A 12 12.75 22.98 1.09
CA LYS A 12 11.57 22.53 1.87
C LYS A 12 11.64 23.01 3.32
N ALA A 13 12.77 22.84 4.00
CA ALA A 13 12.96 23.33 5.38
C ALA A 13 12.71 24.85 5.48
N TRP A 14 13.25 25.63 4.54
CA TRP A 14 13.09 27.09 4.52
C TRP A 14 11.65 27.53 4.23
N ALA A 15 10.96 26.86 3.28
CA ALA A 15 9.56 27.13 3.00
C ALA A 15 8.67 26.87 4.22
N THR A 16 8.90 25.74 4.91
CA THR A 16 8.18 25.37 6.14
C THR A 16 8.45 26.36 7.26
N TYR A 17 9.71 26.74 7.48
CA TYR A 17 10.07 27.76 8.47
C TYR A 17 9.35 29.08 8.22
N LYS A 18 9.38 29.60 6.99
CA LYS A 18 8.67 30.85 6.62
C LYS A 18 7.17 30.77 6.84
N LYS A 19 6.55 29.61 6.61
CA LYS A 19 5.12 29.39 6.90
C LYS A 19 4.87 29.50 8.40
N PHE A 20 5.64 28.79 9.22
CA PHE A 20 5.44 28.76 10.68
C PHE A 20 5.82 30.06 11.40
N GLN A 21 6.66 30.90 10.82
CA GLN A 21 6.93 32.24 11.37
C GLN A 21 5.72 33.17 11.35
N LYS A 22 4.69 32.86 10.55
CA LYS A 22 3.42 33.61 10.50
C LYS A 22 2.41 33.18 11.56
N PHE A 23 2.69 32.10 12.32
CA PHE A 23 1.80 31.58 13.35
C PHE A 23 2.17 32.12 14.73
N VAL A 24 1.20 32.11 15.65
CA VAL A 24 1.38 32.51 17.06
C VAL A 24 2.46 31.67 17.74
N GLN A 25 2.48 30.36 17.47
CA GLN A 25 3.55 29.46 17.90
C GLN A 25 4.55 29.25 16.77
N LYS A 26 5.72 29.89 16.91
CA LYS A 26 6.81 29.80 15.94
C LYS A 26 7.56 28.49 16.09
N LEU A 27 7.83 27.82 14.97
CA LEU A 27 8.72 26.66 14.96
C LEU A 27 10.18 27.09 14.74
N PRO A 28 11.14 26.51 15.49
CA PRO A 28 12.56 26.72 15.24
C PRO A 28 12.97 26.07 13.91
N PHE A 29 13.97 26.65 13.24
CA PHE A 29 14.46 26.14 11.95
C PHE A 29 14.98 24.70 12.06
N ALA A 30 15.62 24.35 13.17
CA ALA A 30 16.10 22.99 13.44
C ALA A 30 14.99 21.93 13.32
N GLU A 31 13.79 22.25 13.81
CA GLU A 31 12.64 21.34 13.74
C GLU A 31 12.10 21.22 12.31
N CYS A 32 12.08 22.33 11.57
CA CYS A 32 11.72 22.33 10.15
C CYS A 32 12.71 21.49 9.31
N LEU A 33 14.00 21.56 9.64
CA LEU A 33 15.05 20.78 8.99
C LEU A 33 14.92 19.28 9.30
N LYS A 34 14.63 18.90 10.55
CA LYS A 34 14.35 17.51 10.92
C LYS A 34 13.19 16.94 10.12
N ARG A 35 12.09 17.69 9.98
CA ARG A 35 10.92 17.30 9.19
C ARG A 35 11.26 17.12 7.70
N ALA A 36 11.96 18.08 7.11
CA ALA A 36 12.38 17.98 5.71
C ALA A 36 13.30 16.78 5.43
N TRP A 37 14.18 16.43 6.38
CA TRP A 37 14.99 15.21 6.31
C TRP A 37 14.16 13.93 6.46
N ALA A 38 13.16 13.90 7.33
CA ALA A 38 12.25 12.77 7.46
C ALA A 38 11.47 12.54 6.17
N ASP A 39 10.94 13.60 5.56
CA ASP A 39 10.24 13.54 4.28
C ASP A 39 11.15 13.05 3.14
N ALA A 40 12.39 13.52 3.09
CA ALA A 40 13.35 13.08 2.08
C ALA A 40 13.75 11.60 2.25
N LYS A 41 13.83 11.11 3.49
CA LYS A 41 14.04 9.68 3.77
C LYS A 41 12.82 8.86 3.36
N LYS A 42 11.61 9.30 3.69
CA LYS A 42 10.35 8.66 3.28
C LYS A 42 10.15 8.64 1.76
N ALA A 43 10.56 9.69 1.06
CA ALA A 43 10.48 9.75 -0.41
C ALA A 43 11.49 8.80 -1.08
N MET A 44 12.55 8.42 -0.37
CA MET A 44 13.55 7.46 -0.83
C MET A 44 13.24 6.02 -0.42
N GLU A 45 12.56 5.83 0.71
CA GLU A 45 11.84 4.60 0.97
C GLU A 45 10.80 4.48 -0.14
N LYS A 46 11.09 3.63 -1.13
CA LYS A 46 10.09 3.25 -2.13
C LYS A 46 8.80 2.93 -1.35
N PRO A 47 7.62 3.42 -1.79
CA PRO A 47 6.38 2.96 -1.18
C PRO A 47 6.46 1.44 -1.16
N ALA A 48 6.32 0.84 0.03
CA ALA A 48 6.55 -0.59 0.24
C ALA A 48 5.95 -1.32 -0.95
N GLU A 49 6.80 -1.90 -1.81
CA GLU A 49 6.34 -2.47 -3.07
C GLU A 49 5.30 -3.52 -2.66
N ILE A 50 4.03 -3.25 -2.95
CA ILE A 50 2.97 -4.21 -2.67
C ILE A 50 3.37 -5.40 -3.51
N THR A 51 3.76 -6.49 -2.85
CA THR A 51 4.13 -7.73 -3.52
C THR A 51 2.94 -8.67 -3.52
N LEU A 52 2.96 -9.64 -4.43
CA LEU A 52 2.02 -10.75 -4.40
C LEU A 52 2.00 -11.45 -3.03
N ALA A 53 3.15 -11.55 -2.35
CA ALA A 53 3.25 -12.14 -1.01
C ALA A 53 2.46 -11.34 0.03
N THR A 54 2.59 -9.99 0.02
CA THR A 54 1.80 -9.13 0.92
C THR A 54 0.30 -9.25 0.66
N ILE A 55 -0.12 -9.36 -0.61
CA ILE A 55 -1.52 -9.54 -0.97
C ILE A 55 -2.04 -10.91 -0.53
N LYS A 56 -1.28 -11.98 -0.74
CA LYS A 56 -1.64 -13.33 -0.26
C LYS A 56 -1.76 -13.35 1.26
N ALA A 57 -0.83 -12.72 1.98
CA ALA A 57 -0.90 -12.60 3.43
C ALA A 57 -2.13 -11.81 3.88
N ALA A 58 -2.47 -10.71 3.21
CA ALA A 58 -3.69 -9.95 3.50
C ALA A 58 -4.96 -10.77 3.24
N ALA A 59 -5.00 -11.56 2.16
CA ALA A 59 -6.08 -12.50 1.93
C ALA A 59 -6.18 -13.52 3.07
N HIS A 60 -5.06 -14.11 3.52
CA HIS A 60 -5.05 -15.09 4.61
C HIS A 60 -5.64 -14.58 5.92
N LYS A 61 -5.52 -13.28 6.22
CA LYS A 61 -6.16 -12.66 7.38
C LYS A 61 -7.70 -12.75 7.35
N LEU A 62 -8.31 -12.78 6.17
CA LEU A 62 -9.76 -13.00 6.04
C LEU A 62 -10.17 -14.38 6.56
N VAL A 63 -9.31 -15.38 6.40
CA VAL A 63 -9.54 -16.73 6.95
C VAL A 63 -9.23 -16.77 8.43
N GLU A 64 -8.15 -16.14 8.87
CA GLU A 64 -7.78 -16.05 10.30
C GLU A 64 -8.85 -15.34 11.13
N SER A 65 -9.53 -14.34 10.56
CA SER A 65 -10.66 -13.65 11.21
C SER A 65 -11.90 -14.53 11.41
N GLY A 66 -11.95 -15.71 10.77
CA GLY A 66 -13.09 -16.63 10.79
C GLY A 66 -14.25 -16.21 9.88
N GLU A 67 -14.12 -15.12 9.12
CA GLU A 67 -15.16 -14.68 8.18
C GLU A 67 -15.25 -15.60 6.95
N TYR A 68 -14.11 -16.14 6.52
CA TYR A 68 -13.98 -17.07 5.39
C TYR A 68 -13.26 -18.36 5.82
N GLU A 69 -13.50 -19.44 5.10
CA GLU A 69 -12.92 -20.77 5.39
C GLU A 69 -11.64 -21.04 4.58
N SER A 70 -11.57 -20.53 3.34
CA SER A 70 -10.43 -20.77 2.46
C SER A 70 -10.27 -19.68 1.41
N ILE A 71 -9.07 -19.64 0.81
CA ILE A 71 -8.71 -18.70 -0.26
C ILE A 71 -8.19 -19.50 -1.44
N SER A 72 -8.58 -19.10 -2.65
CA SER A 72 -8.00 -19.57 -3.91
C SER A 72 -7.23 -18.43 -4.57
N CYS A 73 -6.04 -18.74 -5.05
CA CYS A 73 -5.25 -17.90 -5.93
C CYS A 73 -5.13 -18.65 -7.27
N ASN A 74 -5.85 -18.19 -8.30
CA ASN A 74 -5.84 -18.84 -9.61
C ASN A 74 -5.08 -18.00 -10.62
N ASP A 75 -4.08 -18.61 -11.25
CA ASP A 75 -3.37 -18.00 -12.37
C ASP A 75 -4.27 -17.97 -13.61
N TRP A 76 -4.32 -16.82 -14.26
CA TRP A 76 -5.04 -16.60 -15.50
C TRP A 76 -4.10 -15.97 -16.51
N ASN A 77 -3.93 -16.65 -17.64
CA ASN A 77 -3.10 -16.19 -18.74
C ASN A 77 -3.92 -16.27 -20.02
N ASN A 78 -4.28 -15.12 -20.60
CA ASN A 78 -4.96 -15.07 -21.90
C ASN A 78 -4.77 -13.69 -22.54
N TYR A 79 -4.90 -13.61 -23.86
CA TYR A 79 -4.81 -12.37 -24.63
C TYR A 79 -3.54 -11.54 -24.35
N GLY A 80 -2.41 -12.22 -24.10
CA GLY A 80 -1.14 -11.58 -23.79
C GLY A 80 -1.08 -10.89 -22.43
N LYS A 81 -1.97 -11.24 -21.50
CA LYS A 81 -2.00 -10.71 -20.13
C LYS A 81 -1.84 -11.82 -19.11
N SER A 82 -1.14 -11.53 -18.01
CA SER A 82 -0.96 -12.47 -16.90
C SER A 82 -1.50 -11.90 -15.59
N ARG A 83 -2.40 -12.64 -14.93
CA ARG A 83 -3.08 -12.20 -13.70
C ARG A 83 -3.22 -13.35 -12.71
N ILE A 84 -3.32 -13.01 -11.44
CA ILE A 84 -3.62 -13.95 -10.37
C ILE A 84 -4.89 -13.47 -9.66
N TYR A 85 -5.98 -14.19 -9.88
CA TYR A 85 -7.26 -13.88 -9.25
C TYR A 85 -7.30 -14.44 -7.83
N ILE A 86 -7.83 -13.63 -6.90
CA ILE A 86 -7.91 -13.98 -5.49
C ILE A 86 -9.38 -14.03 -5.10
N ARG A 87 -9.79 -15.18 -4.56
CA ARG A 87 -11.17 -15.41 -4.11
C ARG A 87 -11.18 -16.01 -2.73
N ALA A 88 -12.08 -15.53 -1.88
CA ALA A 88 -12.35 -16.11 -0.58
C ALA A 88 -13.65 -16.91 -0.63
N TYR A 89 -13.69 -18.04 0.09
CA TYR A 89 -14.83 -18.95 0.13
C TYR A 89 -15.29 -19.18 1.55
N ARG A 90 -16.60 -19.31 1.73
CA ARG A 90 -17.24 -19.61 3.00
C ARG A 90 -18.48 -20.47 2.75
N ARG A 91 -18.78 -21.44 3.60
CA ARG A 91 -20.06 -22.13 3.60
C ARG A 91 -21.02 -21.46 4.57
N THR A 92 -22.28 -21.36 4.18
CA THR A 92 -23.34 -20.94 5.10
C THR A 92 -23.71 -22.09 6.04
N LEU A 93 -24.44 -21.79 7.12
CA LEU A 93 -24.99 -22.83 8.02
C LEU A 93 -25.88 -23.84 7.27
N ALA A 94 -26.49 -23.43 6.15
CA ALA A 94 -27.28 -24.29 5.26
C ALA A 94 -26.42 -25.11 4.26
N GLY A 95 -25.09 -25.01 4.33
CA GLY A 95 -24.16 -25.74 3.47
C GLY A 95 -23.88 -25.10 2.10
N ASN A 96 -24.53 -23.97 1.77
CA ASN A 96 -24.33 -23.29 0.49
C ASN A 96 -22.97 -22.60 0.43
N LEU A 97 -22.26 -22.73 -0.69
CA LEU A 97 -21.00 -22.04 -0.92
C LEU A 97 -21.26 -20.57 -1.27
N ARG A 98 -20.63 -19.66 -0.53
CA ARG A 98 -20.52 -18.25 -0.87
C ARG A 98 -19.07 -17.94 -1.26
N THR A 99 -18.94 -17.11 -2.28
CA THR A 99 -17.65 -16.67 -2.80
C THR A 99 -17.60 -15.15 -2.76
N ALA A 100 -16.47 -14.60 -2.33
CA ALA A 100 -16.17 -13.20 -2.41
C ALA A 100 -14.97 -12.97 -3.34
N ASP A 101 -15.13 -12.04 -4.29
CA ASP A 101 -14.06 -11.63 -5.19
C ASP A 101 -13.17 -10.58 -4.50
N CYS A 102 -11.94 -10.98 -4.16
CA CYS A 102 -10.92 -10.11 -3.56
C CYS A 102 -10.04 -9.47 -4.63
N GLY A 103 -10.51 -9.34 -5.87
CA GLY A 103 -9.76 -8.75 -6.97
C GLY A 103 -8.64 -9.63 -7.52
N TYR A 104 -7.63 -9.00 -8.12
CA TYR A 104 -6.53 -9.69 -8.78
C TYR A 104 -5.20 -8.95 -8.66
N TRP A 105 -4.12 -9.73 -8.73
CA TRP A 105 -2.77 -9.24 -8.95
C TRP A 105 -2.45 -9.26 -10.44
N ASP A 106 -2.03 -8.12 -11.00
CA ASP A 106 -1.59 -7.95 -12.38
C ASP A 106 -0.09 -8.17 -12.45
N ASN A 107 0.34 -9.29 -13.05
CA ASN A 107 1.75 -9.66 -13.14
C ASN A 107 2.52 -8.74 -14.09
N ASP A 108 1.85 -8.17 -15.10
CA ASP A 108 2.48 -7.32 -16.12
C ASP A 108 2.81 -5.93 -15.55
N ASN A 109 1.90 -5.41 -14.72
CA ASN A 109 2.02 -4.08 -14.13
C ASN A 109 2.48 -4.08 -12.66
N HIS A 110 2.75 -5.26 -12.08
CA HIS A 110 3.08 -5.46 -10.66
C HIS A 110 2.17 -4.66 -9.71
N LYS A 111 0.86 -4.75 -9.93
CA LYS A 111 -0.13 -3.99 -9.16
C LYS A 111 -1.28 -4.87 -8.71
N TYR A 112 -1.79 -4.57 -7.52
CA TYR A 112 -3.04 -5.14 -7.04
C TYR A 112 -4.23 -4.29 -7.49
N VAL A 113 -5.29 -4.95 -7.95
CA VAL A 113 -6.54 -4.33 -8.38
C VAL A 113 -7.68 -4.90 -7.54
N PRO A 114 -8.22 -4.13 -6.58
CA PRO A 114 -9.32 -4.58 -5.73
C PRO A 114 -10.62 -4.69 -6.54
N GLN A 115 -11.55 -5.52 -6.05
CA GLN A 115 -12.88 -5.66 -6.62
C GLN A 115 -13.94 -5.63 -5.51
N GLY A 116 -14.56 -6.76 -5.18
CA GLY A 116 -15.62 -6.83 -4.17
C GLY A 116 -15.08 -6.55 -2.77
N ILE A 117 -13.93 -7.14 -2.44
CA ILE A 117 -13.20 -6.88 -1.19
C ILE A 117 -11.85 -6.27 -1.51
N ASP A 118 -11.55 -5.14 -0.89
CA ASP A 118 -10.22 -4.55 -0.91
C ASP A 118 -9.39 -5.13 0.23
N LEU A 119 -8.30 -5.83 -0.11
CA LEU A 119 -7.39 -6.48 0.83
C LEU A 119 -6.39 -5.49 1.46
N LEU A 120 -6.31 -4.26 0.95
CA LEU A 120 -5.39 -3.23 1.42
C LEU A 120 -6.08 -2.07 2.15
N ALA A 121 -7.42 -2.12 2.27
CA ALA A 121 -8.23 -1.11 2.94
C ALA A 121 -8.18 -1.21 4.48
#